data_AF-A0A564Q562-F1
#
_entry.id   AF-A0A564Q562-F1
#
_cell.length_a   1.000
_cell.length_b   1.000
_cell.length_c   1.000
_cell.angle_alpha   90.00
_cell.angle_beta   90.00
_cell.angle_gamma   90.00
#
_symmetry.space_group_name_H-M   'P 1'
#
loop_
_entity.id
_entity.type
_entity.pdbx_description
1 polymer ?
#
loop_
_entity_poly.entity_id
_entity_poly.type
_entity_poly.pdbx_seq_one_letter_code
_entity_poly.pdbx_strand_id
1 'polypeptide(L)' 'MEVQTAHGRKKLPEELKGKWFVLFSHPADFTPVCTTEFVAFQRRFDEFKKLDCELIGLNPFKS' A
#
# COMPACT_ATOMS: atom_id res chain seq x y z
N MET A 1 14.11 2.26 6.45
CA MET A 1 14.23 1.91 5.02
C MET A 1 13.61 3.02 4.21
N GLU A 2 14.32 3.57 3.25
CA GLU A 2 13.77 4.57 2.32
C GLU A 2 13.19 3.87 1.10
N VAL A 3 11.96 4.22 0.72
CA VAL A 3 11.25 3.63 -0.41
C VAL A 3 10.72 4.73 -1.33
N GLN A 4 10.82 4.51 -2.64
CA GLN A 4 10.19 5.36 -3.64
C GLN A 4 8.72 4.96 -3.75
N THR A 5 7.80 5.90 -3.52
CA THR A 5 6.35 5.68 -3.66
C THR A 5 5.77 6.61 -4.73
N ALA A 6 4.53 6.34 -5.17
CA ALA A 6 3.79 7.24 -6.07
C ALA A 6 3.60 8.66 -5.49
N HIS A 7 3.70 8.80 -4.16
CA HIS A 7 3.59 10.07 -3.45
C HIS A 7 4.95 10.65 -3.05
N GLY A 8 6.05 10.17 -3.65
CA GLY A 8 7.42 10.60 -3.38
C GLY A 8 8.20 9.61 -2.52
N ARG A 9 9.41 10.01 -2.09
CA ARG A 9 10.25 9.20 -1.22
C ARG A 9 9.67 9.19 0.20
N LYS A 10 9.54 7.99 0.77
CA LYS A 10 9.08 7.79 2.15
C LYS A 10 10.08 6.98 2.96
N LYS A 11 10.27 7.33 4.24
CA LYS A 11 11.11 6.57 5.18
C LYS A 11 10.24 5.71 6.10
N LEU A 12 10.21 4.41 5.82
CA LEU A 12 9.46 3.41 6.59
C LEU A 12 10.33 2.76 7.68
N PRO A 13 9.82 2.51 8.90
CA PRO A 13 8.48 2.85 9.40
C PRO A 13 8.39 4.23 10.08
N GLU A 14 9.44 5.06 10.05
CA GLU A 14 9.48 6.35 10.77
C GLU A 14 8.31 7.27 10.42
N GLU A 15 7.93 7.36 9.14
CA GLU A 15 6.79 8.17 8.68
C GLU A 15 5.42 7.61 9.04
N LEU A 16 5.32 6.33 9.41
CA LEU A 16 4.07 5.66 9.79
C LEU A 16 4.01 5.38 11.29
N LYS A 17 4.93 5.96 12.06
CA LYS A 17 5.04 5.70 13.48
C LYS A 17 3.78 6.19 14.20
N GLY A 18 3.12 5.29 14.93
CA GLY A 18 1.87 5.57 15.64
C GLY A 18 0.60 5.27 14.84
N LYS A 19 0.74 4.87 13.56
CA LYS A 19 -0.37 4.43 12.71
C LYS A 19 -0.19 2.98 12.30
N TRP A 20 -1.29 2.27 12.12
CA TRP A 20 -1.22 0.95 11.51
C TRP A 20 -0.97 1.11 10.01
N PHE A 21 -0.25 0.16 9.40
CA PHE A 21 -0.16 0.14 7.96
C PHE A 21 -0.14 -1.29 7.43
N VAL A 22 -0.74 -1.47 6.26
CA VAL A 22 -0.72 -2.73 5.52
C VAL A 22 0.17 -2.54 4.30
N LEU A 23 1.32 -3.23 4.31
CA LEU A 23 2.18 -3.35 3.16
C LEU A 23 1.76 -4.58 2.37
N PHE A 24 1.30 -4.39 1.13
CA PHE A 24 0.93 -5.49 0.25
C PHE A 24 1.73 -5.41 -1.05
N SER A 25 2.29 -6.53 -1.49
CA SER A 25 3.01 -6.63 -2.75
C SER A 25 2.12 -7.30 -3.80
N HIS A 26 2.20 -6.80 -5.03
CA HIS A 26 1.58 -7.47 -6.17
C HIS A 26 2.67 -7.81 -7.21
N PRO A 27 2.70 -9.03 -7.76
CA PRO A 27 3.75 -9.46 -8.68
C PRO A 27 3.75 -8.73 -10.02
N ALA A 28 2.63 -8.18 -10.50
CA ALA A 28 2.63 -7.31 -11.68
C ALA A 28 1.38 -6.43 -11.69
N ASP A 29 1.54 -5.17 -12.12
CA ASP A 29 0.40 -4.32 -12.46
C ASP A 29 -0.42 -5.04 -13.55
N PHE A 30 -1.74 -5.11 -13.41
CA PHE A 30 -2.67 -5.70 -14.41
C PHE A 30 -2.69 -7.23 -14.58
N THR A 31 -2.35 -7.98 -13.53
CA THR A 31 -2.69 -9.42 -13.49
C THR A 31 -4.08 -9.64 -12.85
N PRO A 32 -4.89 -10.60 -13.36
CA PRO A 32 -6.32 -10.70 -13.02
C PRO A 32 -6.60 -10.91 -11.54
N VAL A 33 -5.67 -11.51 -10.80
CA VAL A 33 -5.78 -11.70 -9.34
C VAL A 33 -5.51 -10.37 -8.61
N CYS A 34 -4.44 -9.66 -8.97
CA CYS A 34 -4.06 -8.42 -8.30
C CYS A 34 -5.05 -7.27 -8.54
N THR A 35 -5.73 -7.22 -9.69
CA THR A 35 -6.80 -6.22 -9.92
C THR A 35 -7.98 -6.42 -8.97
N THR A 36 -8.33 -7.68 -8.64
CA THR A 36 -9.42 -7.95 -7.68
C THR A 36 -9.05 -7.58 -6.25
N GLU A 37 -7.80 -7.80 -5.86
CA GLU A 37 -7.28 -7.41 -4.55
C GLU A 37 -7.29 -5.88 -4.38
N PHE A 38 -6.83 -5.13 -5.39
CA PHE A 38 -6.88 -3.67 -5.38
C PHE A 38 -8.31 -3.13 -5.26
N VAL A 39 -9.27 -3.69 -6.01
CA VAL A 39 -10.69 -3.29 -5.93
C VAL A 39 -11.26 -3.62 -4.54
N ALA A 40 -10.90 -4.75 -3.95
CA ALA A 40 -11.31 -5.10 -2.59
C ALA A 40 -10.72 -4.14 -1.54
N PHE A 41 -9.46 -3.75 -1.68
CA PHE A 41 -8.82 -2.75 -0.82
C PHE A 41 -9.45 -1.36 -0.98
N GLN A 42 -9.75 -0.93 -2.21
CA GLN A 42 -10.45 0.34 -2.43
C GLN A 42 -11.84 0.35 -1.80
N ARG A 43 -12.61 -0.74 -1.91
CA ARG A 43 -13.94 -0.86 -1.28
C ARG A 43 -13.87 -0.75 0.24
N ARG A 44 -12.78 -1.22 0.84
CA ARG A 44 -12.54 -1.19 2.29
C ARG A 44 -11.68 0.00 2.73
N PHE A 45 -11.32 0.90 1.83
CA PHE A 45 -10.43 2.03 2.14
C PHE A 45 -10.98 2.88 3.29
N ASP A 46 -12.29 3.13 3.30
CA ASP A 46 -12.94 3.88 4.38
C ASP A 46 -12.92 3.13 5.73
N GLU A 47 -12.92 1.80 5.72
CA GLU A 47 -12.79 0.99 6.93
C GLU A 47 -11.37 1.07 7.50
N PHE A 48 -10.35 0.93 6.63
CA PHE A 48 -8.96 1.12 7.03
C PHE A 48 -8.68 2.54 7.53
N LYS A 49 -9.27 3.55 6.90
CA LYS A 49 -9.16 4.94 7.33
C LYS A 49 -9.77 5.18 8.71
N LYS A 50 -10.88 4.51 9.06
CA LYS A 50 -11.48 4.56 10.40
C LYS A 50 -10.61 3.92 11.47
N LEU A 51 -9.76 2.96 11.09
CA LEU A 51 -8.81 2.28 11.97
C LEU A 51 -7.45 3.01 12.07
N ASP A 52 -7.33 4.22 11.50
CA ASP A 52 -6.06 4.94 11.32
C ASP A 52 -4.98 4.03 10.70
N CYS A 53 -5.41 3.25 9.70
CA CYS A 53 -4.59 2.29 8.98
C CYS A 53 -4.30 2.77 7.55
N GLU A 54 -3.03 2.91 7.20
CA GLU A 54 -2.59 3.26 5.84
C GLU A 54 -2.32 2.02 4.97
N LEU A 55 -2.74 2.07 3.71
CA LEU A 55 -2.48 1.02 2.73
C LEU A 55 -1.30 1.41 1.84
N ILE A 56 -0.28 0.55 1.75
CA ILE A 56 0.93 0.79 0.95
C ILE A 56 1.13 -0.38 -0.01
N GLY A 57 1.02 -0.09 -1.31
CA GLY A 57 1.32 -1.03 -2.38
C GLY A 57 2.82 -1.06 -2.70
N LEU A 58 3.38 -2.26 -2.84
CA LEU A 58 4.75 -2.50 -3.32
C LEU A 58 4.70 -3.22 -4.68
N ASN A 59 5.32 -2.63 -5.69
CA ASN A 59 5.55 -3.29 -6.97
C ASN A 59 7.05 -3.60 -7.11
N PRO A 60 7.48 -4.88 -7.05
CA PRO A 60 8.89 -5.25 -7.14
C PRO A 60 9.51 -4.99 -8.54
N PHE A 61 8.69 -4.76 -9.57
CA PHE A 61 9.15 -4.48 -10.93
C PHE A 61 9.28 -2.99 -11.25
N LYS A 62 8.90 -2.12 -10.31
CA LYS A 62 8.96 -0.67 -10.45
C LYS A 62 9.83 -0.09 -9.33
N SER A 63 11.11 -0.47 -9.36
CA SER A 63 12.17 0.08 -8.50
C SER A 63 12.72 1.37 -9.07
#